data_AF-A0A914TYQ0-F1
#
_entry.id   AF-A0A914TYQ0-F1
#
_cell.length_a   1.000
_cell.length_b   1.000
_cell.length_c   1.000
_cell.angle_alpha   90.00
_cell.angle_beta   90.00
_cell.angle_gamma   90.00
#
_symmetry.space_group_name_H-M   'P 1'
#
loop_
_entity.id
_entity.type
_entity.pdbx_description
1 polymer ?
#
loop_
_entity_poly.entity_id
_entity_poly.type
_entity_poly.pdbx_seq_one_letter_code
_entity_poly.pdbx_strand_id
1 'polypeptide(L)'
;MAVIGGVTHSNISRLYKTHSFLSHETKKDLNNLTQLLSNHSNFGLYRKSLQETKNKFKIPIMGIHLKDLIAWNGNGPTFDKTGTITLKRFFQLANLLSYFLGVNRVAHNLMDPNMDLINTLKVSFDISYSENDIYDLSLKREPKTLLNFQSSNSKSVVFADWASGVCQQPDSDTVNKHIAAMVDAVFKHYDHDRDSYISKAEFEQIAGNFPFIDTFVAIDAD
;
A
#
# COMPACT_ATOMS: atom_id res chain seq x y z
N MET A 1 3.93 6.09 -0.09
CA MET A 1 3.70 5.77 1.34
C MET A 1 3.54 4.29 1.55
N ALA A 2 2.51 3.65 0.99
CA ALA A 2 2.22 2.21 1.19
C ALA A 2 3.45 1.31 0.95
N VAL A 3 4.07 1.40 -0.23
CA VAL A 3 5.25 0.58 -0.57
C VAL A 3 6.43 0.84 0.37
N ILE A 4 6.80 2.11 0.57
CA ILE A 4 7.92 2.48 1.46
C ILE A 4 7.65 2.02 2.89
N GLY A 5 6.41 2.16 3.37
CA GLY A 5 5.99 1.65 4.67
C GLY A 5 6.10 0.13 4.80
N GLY A 6 5.74 -0.60 3.74
CA GLY A 6 5.90 -2.06 3.69
C GLY A 6 7.36 -2.48 3.74
N VAL A 7 8.22 -1.95 2.85
CA VAL A 7 9.64 -2.38 2.78
C VAL A 7 10.47 -1.94 3.99
N THR A 8 10.06 -0.88 4.68
CA THR A 8 10.68 -0.42 5.94
C THR A 8 10.02 -1.01 7.18
N HIS A 9 9.00 -1.85 7.01
CA HIS A 9 8.34 -2.55 8.11
C HIS A 9 9.33 -3.43 8.87
N SER A 10 9.17 -3.57 10.18
CA SER A 10 10.09 -4.33 11.04
C SER A 10 10.31 -5.76 10.56
N ASN A 11 9.24 -6.42 10.07
CA ASN A 11 9.28 -7.79 9.56
C ASN A 11 10.14 -7.94 8.30
N ILE A 12 10.29 -6.89 7.48
CA ILE A 12 11.15 -6.91 6.29
C ILE A 12 12.53 -6.33 6.62
N SER A 13 12.59 -5.24 7.38
CA SER A 13 13.83 -4.55 7.75
C SER A 13 14.80 -5.44 8.53
N ARG A 14 14.30 -6.45 9.26
CA ARG A 14 15.14 -7.44 9.96
C ARG A 14 15.91 -8.40 9.04
N LEU A 15 15.55 -8.48 7.76
CA LEU A 15 16.16 -9.37 6.77
C LEU A 15 17.52 -8.82 6.30
N TYR A 16 18.51 -8.80 7.21
CA TYR A 16 19.80 -8.17 6.98
C TYR A 16 20.58 -8.84 5.84
N LYS A 17 20.48 -10.18 5.68
CA LYS A 17 21.18 -10.88 4.59
C LYS A 17 20.61 -10.41 3.25
N THR A 18 19.29 -10.38 3.13
CA THR A 18 18.61 -9.85 1.93
C THR A 18 18.99 -8.38 1.67
N HIS A 19 18.97 -7.54 2.72
CA HIS A 19 19.35 -6.13 2.60
C HIS A 19 20.82 -5.92 2.20
N SER A 20 21.72 -6.87 2.52
CA SER A 20 23.13 -6.79 2.14
C SER A 20 23.34 -6.87 0.62
N PHE A 21 22.50 -7.63 -0.09
CA PHE A 21 22.54 -7.79 -1.55
C PHE A 21 22.05 -6.57 -2.33
N LEU A 22 21.38 -5.62 -1.68
CA LEU A 22 20.94 -4.39 -2.34
C LEU A 22 22.14 -3.51 -2.71
N SER A 23 22.09 -2.92 -3.90
CA SER A 23 23.09 -1.96 -4.37
C SER A 23 23.13 -0.71 -3.47
N HIS A 24 24.26 0.00 -3.49
CA HIS A 24 24.40 1.25 -2.73
C HIS A 24 23.42 2.33 -3.22
N GLU A 25 23.16 2.39 -4.52
CA GLU A 25 22.19 3.32 -5.12
C GLU A 25 20.77 3.06 -4.61
N THR A 26 20.32 1.80 -4.64
CA THR A 26 18.99 1.42 -4.15
C THR A 26 18.83 1.73 -2.65
N LYS A 27 19.89 1.49 -1.84
CA LYS A 27 19.88 1.85 -0.41
C LYS A 27 19.75 3.35 -0.20
N LYS A 28 20.45 4.15 -1.01
CA LYS A 28 20.38 5.62 -0.97
C LYS A 28 18.98 6.12 -1.34
N ASP A 29 18.38 5.58 -2.41
CA ASP A 29 17.04 5.97 -2.84
C ASP A 29 15.98 5.60 -1.81
N LEU A 30 16.08 4.41 -1.22
CA LEU A 30 15.20 3.98 -0.12
C LEU A 30 15.29 4.95 1.06
N ASN A 31 16.50 5.38 1.43
CA ASN A 31 16.69 6.35 2.50
C ASN A 31 16.08 7.73 2.15
N ASN A 32 16.29 8.22 0.93
CA ASN A 32 15.71 9.49 0.48
C ASN A 32 14.18 9.46 0.52
N LEU A 33 13.56 8.36 0.07
CA LEU A 33 12.11 8.18 0.07
C LEU A 33 11.56 8.04 1.50
N THR A 34 12.30 7.36 2.38
CA THR A 34 11.97 7.25 3.82
C THR A 34 12.02 8.63 4.49
N GLN A 35 13.04 9.43 4.18
CA GLN A 35 13.19 10.79 4.71
C GLN A 35 12.08 11.72 4.23
N LEU A 36 11.73 11.67 2.93
CA LEU A 36 10.61 12.44 2.36
C LEU A 36 9.30 12.21 3.11
N LEU A 37 9.06 10.97 3.54
CA LEU A 37 7.84 10.54 4.22
C LEU A 37 7.94 10.59 5.74
N SER A 38 9.06 11.05 6.29
CA SER A 38 9.28 11.12 7.73
C SER A 38 8.22 11.98 8.44
N ASN A 39 7.87 11.58 9.66
CA ASN A 39 6.92 12.30 10.51
C ASN A 39 7.49 13.62 11.09
N HIS A 40 8.77 13.93 10.87
CA HIS A 40 9.40 15.17 11.31
C HIS A 40 8.62 16.41 10.84
N SER A 41 8.42 17.36 11.76
CA SER A 41 7.61 18.57 11.50
C SER A 41 6.21 18.26 10.93
N ASN A 42 5.57 17.18 11.41
CA ASN A 42 4.26 16.71 10.93
C ASN A 42 4.23 16.46 9.41
N PHE A 43 5.18 15.67 8.92
CA PHE A 43 5.37 15.37 7.50
C PHE A 43 5.77 16.61 6.67
N GLY A 44 6.68 17.42 7.19
CA GLY A 44 7.05 18.72 6.60
C GLY A 44 7.60 18.61 5.17
N LEU A 45 8.48 17.63 4.91
CA LEU A 45 9.07 17.42 3.58
C LEU A 45 8.01 16.97 2.56
N TYR A 46 7.17 16.00 2.92
CA TYR A 46 6.01 15.60 2.14
C TYR A 46 5.09 16.78 1.82
N ARG A 47 4.72 17.59 2.82
CA ARG A 47 3.83 18.73 2.62
C ARG A 47 4.43 19.78 1.69
N LYS A 48 5.73 20.04 1.79
CA LYS A 48 6.46 20.92 0.87
C LYS A 48 6.37 20.40 -0.57
N SER A 49 6.69 19.12 -0.78
CA SER A 49 6.61 18.47 -2.11
C SER A 49 5.17 18.49 -2.68
N LEU A 50 4.16 18.30 -1.82
CA LEU A 50 2.74 18.38 -2.22
C LEU A 50 2.30 19.79 -2.66
N GLN A 51 2.92 20.83 -2.09
CA GLN A 51 2.67 22.22 -2.47
C GLN A 51 3.38 22.62 -3.76
N GLU A 52 4.58 22.10 -3.98
CA GLU A 52 5.35 22.33 -5.23
C GLU A 52 4.63 21.71 -6.45
N THR A 53 3.77 20.72 -6.22
CA THR A 53 3.00 20.02 -7.26
C THR A 53 1.55 20.52 -7.41
N LYS A 54 1.24 21.77 -7.02
CA LYS A 54 -0.13 22.34 -7.04
C LYS A 54 -0.91 22.17 -8.34
N ASN A 55 -0.25 22.34 -9.50
CA ASN A 55 -0.91 22.34 -10.82
C ASN A 55 -0.78 21.01 -11.58
N LYS A 56 -0.38 19.93 -10.89
CA LYS A 56 -0.21 18.60 -11.48
C LYS A 56 -1.20 17.63 -10.86
N PHE A 57 -1.52 16.55 -11.59
CA PHE A 57 -2.23 15.42 -11.01
C PHE A 57 -1.46 14.89 -9.81
N LYS A 58 -2.16 14.66 -8.70
CA LYS A 58 -1.57 14.20 -7.45
C LYS A 58 -2.58 13.42 -6.61
N ILE A 59 -2.07 12.46 -5.87
CA ILE A 59 -2.83 11.67 -4.90
C ILE A 59 -2.26 11.99 -3.52
N PRO A 60 -2.94 12.83 -2.71
CA PRO A 60 -2.50 13.14 -1.36
C PRO A 60 -2.54 11.90 -0.46
N ILE A 61 -1.68 11.87 0.56
CA ILE A 61 -1.68 10.82 1.57
C ILE A 61 -2.84 11.14 2.52
N MET A 62 -3.98 10.52 2.27
CA MET A 62 -5.23 10.84 2.94
C MET A 62 -5.13 10.75 4.47
N GLY A 63 -4.44 9.74 5.01
CA GLY A 63 -4.24 9.59 6.46
C GLY A 63 -3.63 10.82 7.15
N ILE A 64 -2.71 11.52 6.49
CA ILE A 64 -2.07 12.73 7.04
C ILE A 64 -3.10 13.88 7.10
N HIS A 65 -3.91 14.04 6.06
CA HIS A 65 -4.92 15.09 6.00
C HIS A 65 -6.16 14.78 6.86
N LEU A 66 -6.50 13.50 7.05
CA LEU A 66 -7.52 13.07 7.99
C LEU A 66 -7.13 13.41 9.43
N LYS A 67 -5.85 13.21 9.80
CA LYS A 67 -5.32 13.65 11.10
C LYS A 67 -5.51 15.17 11.30
N ASP A 68 -5.26 15.97 10.27
CA ASP A 68 -5.47 17.42 10.33
C ASP A 68 -6.97 17.77 10.50
N LEU A 69 -7.86 17.02 9.86
CA LEU A 69 -9.31 17.21 9.97
C LEU A 69 -9.83 16.85 11.38
N ILE A 70 -9.34 15.75 11.95
CA ILE A 70 -9.64 15.35 13.34
C ILE A 70 -9.15 16.43 14.31
N ALA A 71 -7.92 16.92 14.13
CA ALA A 71 -7.37 17.99 14.95
C ALA A 71 -8.15 19.31 14.80
N TRP A 72 -8.60 19.65 13.59
CA TRP A 72 -9.46 20.82 13.35
C TRP A 72 -10.79 20.70 14.09
N ASN A 73 -11.39 19.50 14.06
CA ASN A 73 -12.65 19.23 14.74
C ASN A 73 -12.51 19.32 16.27
N GLY A 74 -11.43 18.79 16.84
CA GLY A 74 -11.19 18.78 18.29
C GLY A 74 -10.80 20.12 18.92
N ASN A 75 -10.22 21.05 18.15
CA ASN A 75 -9.59 22.28 18.69
C ASN A 75 -10.47 23.55 18.61
N GLY A 76 -11.81 23.44 18.65
CA GLY A 76 -12.68 24.63 18.61
C GLY A 76 -13.99 24.49 19.37
N PRO A 77 -14.74 25.59 19.50
CA PRO A 77 -16.10 25.52 20.02
C PRO A 77 -16.90 24.54 19.16
N THR A 78 -17.39 23.48 19.80
CA THR A 78 -18.23 22.48 19.17
C THR A 78 -19.43 23.18 18.56
N PHE A 79 -19.60 23.04 17.24
CA PHE A 79 -20.77 23.54 16.52
C PHE A 79 -22.07 23.13 17.22
N ASP A 80 -22.09 21.94 17.82
CA ASP A 80 -23.21 21.39 18.61
C ASP A 80 -23.64 22.29 19.78
N LYS A 81 -22.75 23.11 20.33
CA LYS A 81 -23.05 24.01 21.45
C LYS A 81 -23.40 25.43 21.03
N THR A 82 -22.84 25.91 19.92
CA THR A 82 -22.95 27.33 19.51
C THR A 82 -23.80 27.53 18.26
N GLY A 83 -24.11 26.48 17.50
CA GLY A 83 -24.80 26.53 16.21
C GLY A 83 -24.11 27.39 15.14
N THR A 84 -22.86 27.82 15.38
CA THR A 84 -22.17 28.85 14.60
C THR A 84 -20.72 28.48 14.36
N ILE A 85 -20.22 28.74 13.14
CA ILE A 85 -18.82 28.51 12.75
C ILE A 85 -18.18 29.86 12.40
N THR A 86 -17.03 30.16 12.98
CA THR A 86 -16.24 31.35 12.60
C THR A 86 -15.76 31.25 11.16
N LEU A 87 -15.80 32.36 10.43
CA LEU A 87 -15.31 32.46 9.04
C LEU A 87 -13.88 31.91 8.85
N LYS A 88 -12.99 32.14 9.83
CA LYS A 88 -11.63 31.57 9.84
C LYS A 88 -11.63 30.03 9.85
N ARG A 89 -12.48 29.42 10.68
CA ARG A 89 -12.61 27.95 10.74
C ARG A 89 -13.19 27.39 9.45
N PHE A 90 -14.14 28.10 8.84
CA PHE A 90 -14.71 27.73 7.55
C PHE A 90 -13.66 27.70 6.44
N PHE A 91 -12.83 28.76 6.31
CA PHE A 91 -11.75 28.76 5.33
C PHE A 91 -10.70 27.68 5.58
N GLN A 92 -10.37 27.41 6.85
CA GLN A 92 -9.48 26.30 7.20
C GLN A 92 -10.07 24.95 6.78
N LEU A 93 -11.36 24.71 7.05
CA LEU A 93 -12.05 23.50 6.62
C LEU A 93 -12.07 23.36 5.10
N ALA A 94 -12.41 24.44 4.38
CA ALA A 94 -12.41 24.44 2.92
C ALA A 94 -11.03 24.09 2.35
N ASN A 95 -9.96 24.60 2.95
CA ASN A 95 -8.59 24.26 2.56
C ASN A 95 -8.27 22.78 2.84
N LEU A 96 -8.66 22.24 4.01
CA LEU A 96 -8.46 20.82 4.34
C LEU A 96 -9.24 19.91 3.37
N LEU A 97 -10.50 20.22 3.10
CA LEU A 97 -11.35 19.45 2.17
C LEU A 97 -10.86 19.52 0.72
N SER A 98 -10.14 20.59 0.34
CA SER A 98 -9.58 20.72 -1.00
C SER A 98 -8.61 19.58 -1.35
N TYR A 99 -7.92 19.01 -0.37
CA TYR A 99 -7.02 17.87 -0.59
C TYR A 99 -7.78 16.58 -0.95
N PHE A 100 -9.02 16.42 -0.47
CA PHE A 100 -9.84 15.24 -0.75
C PHE A 100 -10.56 15.36 -2.10
N LEU A 101 -11.03 16.56 -2.42
CA LEU A 101 -11.79 16.84 -3.64
C LEU A 101 -10.90 17.12 -4.86
N GLY A 102 -9.64 17.52 -4.64
CA GLY A 102 -8.71 17.92 -5.69
C GLY A 102 -8.32 16.78 -6.63
N VAL A 103 -8.39 15.53 -6.18
CA VAL A 103 -8.05 14.34 -6.98
C VAL A 103 -8.94 14.21 -8.22
N ASN A 104 -10.21 14.63 -8.13
CA ASN A 104 -11.18 14.52 -9.23
C ASN A 104 -11.15 15.72 -10.21
N ARG A 105 -10.33 16.75 -9.94
CA ARG A 105 -10.36 18.01 -10.70
C ARG A 105 -9.29 18.12 -11.78
N VAL A 106 -8.24 17.31 -11.72
CA VAL A 106 -7.16 17.31 -12.70
C VAL A 106 -7.15 15.95 -13.38
N ALA A 107 -7.33 15.93 -14.70
CA ALA A 107 -7.22 14.70 -15.47
C ALA A 107 -5.82 14.10 -15.28
N HIS A 108 -5.75 12.80 -15.01
CA HIS A 108 -4.49 12.08 -14.98
C HIS A 108 -3.98 11.86 -16.42
N ASN A 109 -2.66 11.87 -16.61
CA ASN A 109 -2.03 11.50 -17.88
C ASN A 109 -1.75 9.99 -17.96
N LEU A 110 -2.55 9.17 -17.28
CA LEU A 110 -2.39 7.71 -17.31
C LEU A 110 -2.94 7.18 -18.65
N MET A 111 -2.27 6.18 -19.20
CA MET A 111 -2.73 5.46 -20.40
C MET A 111 -4.02 4.69 -20.12
N ASP A 112 -4.64 4.15 -21.17
CA ASP A 112 -5.82 3.31 -21.04
C ASP A 112 -5.56 2.14 -20.08
N PRO A 113 -6.44 1.92 -19.09
CA PRO A 113 -6.23 0.92 -18.06
C PRO A 113 -6.29 -0.48 -18.66
N ASN A 114 -5.26 -1.29 -18.41
CA ASN A 114 -5.34 -2.73 -18.66
C ASN A 114 -6.21 -3.36 -17.58
N MET A 115 -7.48 -3.61 -17.92
CA MET A 115 -8.46 -4.18 -17.01
C MET A 115 -8.06 -5.56 -16.48
N ASP A 116 -7.37 -6.36 -17.28
CA ASP A 116 -6.93 -7.71 -16.89
C ASP A 116 -5.87 -7.63 -15.79
N LEU A 117 -4.89 -6.72 -15.94
CA LEU A 117 -3.89 -6.44 -14.91
C LEU A 117 -4.53 -5.88 -13.64
N ILE A 118 -5.48 -4.95 -13.78
CA ILE A 118 -6.18 -4.35 -12.63
C ILE A 118 -6.96 -5.41 -11.86
N ASN A 119 -7.69 -6.29 -12.55
CA ASN A 119 -8.46 -7.35 -11.92
C ASN A 119 -7.54 -8.31 -11.16
N THR A 120 -6.39 -8.64 -11.73
CA THR A 120 -5.41 -9.50 -11.07
C THR A 120 -4.80 -8.83 -9.83
N LEU A 121 -4.48 -7.54 -9.90
CA LEU A 121 -4.00 -6.78 -8.74
C LEU A 121 -5.05 -6.68 -7.63
N LYS A 122 -6.34 -6.57 -7.97
CA LYS A 122 -7.42 -6.56 -6.97
C LYS A 122 -7.44 -7.85 -6.15
N VAL A 123 -7.41 -9.02 -6.79
CA VAL A 123 -7.32 -10.31 -6.06
C VAL A 123 -6.06 -10.37 -5.20
N SER A 124 -4.92 -9.92 -5.75
CA SER A 124 -3.65 -9.91 -5.03
C SER A 124 -3.71 -9.08 -3.74
N PHE A 125 -4.43 -7.96 -3.76
CA PHE A 125 -4.57 -7.06 -2.61
C PHE A 125 -5.64 -7.48 -1.60
N ASP A 126 -6.57 -8.38 -1.98
CA ASP A 126 -7.59 -8.91 -1.07
C ASP A 126 -7.01 -9.90 -0.04
N ILE A 127 -5.76 -10.33 -0.22
CA ILE A 127 -5.08 -11.23 0.68
C ILE A 127 -4.71 -10.49 1.98
N SER A 128 -5.28 -10.94 3.09
CA SER A 128 -4.95 -10.43 4.42
C SER A 128 -4.04 -11.42 5.15
N TYR A 129 -2.87 -10.93 5.59
CA TYR A 129 -2.02 -11.63 6.54
C TYR A 129 -2.10 -10.92 7.88
N SER A 130 -2.09 -11.67 8.98
CA SER A 130 -1.87 -11.06 10.28
C SER A 130 -0.40 -10.65 10.43
N GLU A 131 -0.12 -9.69 11.30
CA GLU A 131 1.26 -9.29 11.62
C GLU A 131 2.11 -10.47 12.11
N ASN A 132 1.50 -11.43 12.81
CA ASN A 132 2.16 -12.64 13.28
C ASN A 132 2.55 -13.56 12.12
N ASP A 133 1.65 -13.76 11.14
CA ASP A 133 1.94 -14.60 9.97
C ASP A 133 3.12 -14.04 9.17
N ILE A 134 3.14 -12.72 8.96
CA ILE A 134 4.24 -12.04 8.26
C ILE A 134 5.54 -12.16 9.06
N TYR A 135 5.48 -12.04 10.39
CA TYR A 135 6.65 -12.22 11.25
C TYR A 135 7.20 -13.66 11.18
N ASP A 136 6.33 -14.66 11.22
CA ASP A 136 6.72 -16.07 11.13
C ASP A 136 7.33 -16.40 9.77
N LEU A 137 6.78 -15.87 8.67
CA LEU A 137 7.38 -15.97 7.34
C LEU A 137 8.77 -15.34 7.29
N SER A 138 8.93 -14.16 7.90
CA SER A 138 10.23 -13.50 8.01
C SER A 138 11.24 -14.34 8.81
N LEU A 139 10.81 -14.95 9.91
CA LEU A 139 11.67 -15.85 10.72
C LEU A 139 12.04 -17.12 9.98
N LYS A 140 11.10 -17.74 9.26
CA LYS A 140 11.36 -18.91 8.41
C LYS A 140 12.41 -18.58 7.35
N ARG A 141 12.38 -17.36 6.79
CA ARG A 141 13.34 -16.93 5.76
C ARG A 141 14.71 -16.58 6.32
N GLU A 142 14.78 -15.81 7.40
CA GLU A 142 16.03 -15.46 8.08
C GLU A 142 15.88 -15.68 9.60
N PRO A 143 16.32 -16.84 10.14
CA PRO A 143 16.24 -17.16 11.56
C PRO A 143 17.15 -16.24 12.38
N LYS A 144 16.79 -16.01 13.65
CA LYS A 144 17.61 -15.19 14.57
C LYS A 144 18.94 -15.90 14.85
N THR A 145 20.04 -15.41 14.28
CA THR A 145 21.39 -15.86 14.64
C THR A 145 21.82 -15.22 15.96
N LEU A 146 22.39 -16.03 16.87
CA LEU A 146 22.84 -15.62 18.22
C LEU A 146 23.89 -14.49 18.22
N LEU A 147 24.55 -14.23 17.08
CA LEU A 147 25.55 -13.17 16.92
C LEU A 147 24.95 -11.79 16.59
N ASN A 148 23.64 -11.69 16.35
CA ASN A 148 22.98 -10.43 15.93
C ASN A 148 22.38 -9.60 17.07
N PHE A 149 22.85 -9.78 18.31
CA PHE A 149 22.49 -8.95 19.46
C PHE A 149 22.82 -7.45 19.31
N GLN A 150 23.48 -7.07 18.21
CA GLN A 150 23.66 -5.69 17.79
C GLN A 150 22.84 -5.39 16.53
N SER A 151 21.51 -5.44 16.66
CA SER A 151 20.62 -4.87 15.64
C SER A 151 20.03 -3.61 16.26
N SER A 152 20.44 -2.49 15.68
CA SER A 152 20.18 -1.11 16.10
C SER A 152 18.76 -0.85 16.63
N ASN A 153 18.66 0.14 17.52
CA ASN A 153 17.43 0.90 17.84
C ASN A 153 16.85 1.62 16.61
N SER A 154 16.74 0.94 15.48
CA SER A 154 15.96 1.33 14.33
C SER A 154 14.51 1.23 14.74
N LYS A 155 13.99 2.29 15.37
CA LYS A 155 12.55 2.48 15.55
C LYS A 155 11.91 2.20 14.18
N SER A 156 11.14 1.12 14.07
CA SER A 156 10.38 0.85 12.85
C SER A 156 9.57 2.09 12.55
N VAL A 157 9.84 2.75 11.44
CA VAL A 157 9.06 3.92 11.04
C VAL A 157 7.76 3.36 10.47
N VAL A 158 6.74 3.23 11.33
CA VAL A 158 5.44 2.74 10.89
C VAL A 158 4.72 3.89 10.20
N PHE A 159 4.65 3.81 8.88
CA PHE A 159 4.13 4.90 8.04
C PHE A 159 2.59 4.87 7.87
N ALA A 160 1.93 3.81 8.34
CA ALA A 160 0.54 3.51 8.03
C ALA A 160 -0.36 3.25 9.26
N ASP A 161 0.06 3.64 10.47
CA ASP A 161 -0.75 3.44 11.70
C ASP A 161 -2.19 4.00 11.59
N TRP A 162 -2.39 5.02 10.77
CA TRP A 162 -3.72 5.61 10.51
C TRP A 162 -4.70 4.64 9.83
N ALA A 163 -4.21 3.59 9.18
CA ALA A 163 -5.02 2.54 8.56
C ALA A 163 -5.19 1.31 9.47
N SER A 164 -4.49 1.27 10.62
CA SER A 164 -4.63 0.16 11.56
C SER A 164 -6.06 0.13 12.13
N GLY A 165 -6.76 -1.00 11.93
CA GLY A 165 -8.17 -1.17 12.32
C GLY A 165 -9.20 -0.99 11.19
N VAL A 166 -8.79 -0.59 9.98
CA VAL A 166 -9.66 -0.55 8.79
C VAL A 166 -9.33 -1.73 7.88
N CYS A 167 -9.41 -2.95 8.40
CA CYS A 167 -9.45 -4.15 7.55
C CYS A 167 -10.93 -4.44 7.27
N GLN A 168 -11.50 -3.75 6.30
CA GLN A 168 -12.74 -4.24 5.68
C GLN A 168 -12.29 -5.42 4.81
N GLN A 169 -12.37 -6.63 5.35
CA GLN A 169 -12.30 -7.79 4.49
C GLN A 169 -13.43 -7.64 3.46
N PRO A 170 -13.12 -7.66 2.16
CA PRO A 170 -14.14 -7.58 1.13
C PRO A 170 -15.18 -8.67 1.35
N ASP A 171 -16.44 -8.37 1.06
CA ASP A 171 -17.51 -9.35 1.13
C ASP A 171 -17.24 -10.51 0.17
N SER A 172 -17.74 -11.70 0.52
CA SER A 172 -17.48 -12.92 -0.24
C SER A 172 -17.88 -12.80 -1.71
N ASP A 173 -18.91 -12.02 -2.03
CA ASP A 173 -19.37 -11.84 -3.41
C ASP A 173 -18.41 -10.98 -4.22
N THR A 174 -17.84 -9.93 -3.62
CA THR A 174 -16.79 -9.11 -4.24
C THR A 174 -15.53 -9.92 -4.49
N VAL A 175 -15.11 -10.74 -3.53
CA VAL A 175 -13.95 -11.64 -3.69
C VAL A 175 -14.19 -12.63 -4.82
N ASN A 176 -15.35 -13.29 -4.86
CA ASN A 176 -15.69 -14.24 -5.92
C ASN A 176 -15.67 -13.59 -7.31
N LYS A 177 -16.16 -12.35 -7.43
CA LYS A 177 -16.09 -11.58 -8.69
C LYS A 177 -14.65 -11.28 -9.09
N HIS A 178 -13.80 -10.91 -8.14
CA HIS A 178 -12.40 -10.66 -8.42
C HIS A 178 -11.67 -11.93 -8.86
N ILE A 179 -11.92 -13.07 -8.19
CA ILE A 179 -11.35 -14.37 -8.56
C ILE A 179 -11.80 -14.74 -9.98
N ALA A 180 -13.09 -14.67 -10.30
CA ALA A 180 -13.58 -14.98 -11.63
C ALA A 180 -12.91 -14.10 -12.71
N ALA A 181 -12.80 -12.79 -12.46
CA ALA A 181 -12.17 -11.86 -13.39
C ALA A 181 -10.65 -12.12 -13.55
N MET A 182 -9.98 -12.59 -12.50
CA MET A 182 -8.58 -13.01 -12.57
C MET A 182 -8.43 -14.30 -13.37
N VAL A 183 -9.28 -15.29 -13.14
CA VAL A 183 -9.26 -16.55 -13.89
C VAL A 183 -9.46 -16.27 -15.38
N ASP A 184 -10.46 -15.46 -15.73
CA ASP A 184 -10.71 -15.03 -17.12
C ASP A 184 -9.48 -14.34 -17.74
N ALA A 185 -8.82 -13.47 -16.97
CA ALA A 185 -7.60 -12.79 -17.41
C ALA A 185 -6.43 -13.77 -17.61
N VAL A 186 -6.26 -14.74 -16.72
CA VAL A 186 -5.22 -15.76 -16.82
C VAL A 186 -5.41 -16.59 -18.09
N PHE A 187 -6.62 -17.13 -18.31
CA PHE A 187 -6.91 -17.86 -19.55
C PHE A 187 -6.68 -16.99 -20.78
N LYS A 188 -7.15 -15.74 -20.79
CA LYS A 188 -6.97 -14.87 -21.96
C LYS A 188 -5.51 -14.59 -22.33
N HIS A 189 -4.59 -14.52 -21.35
CA HIS A 189 -3.20 -14.11 -21.57
C HIS A 189 -2.20 -15.26 -21.57
N TYR A 190 -2.52 -16.38 -20.94
CA TYR A 190 -1.59 -17.50 -20.74
C TYR A 190 -2.06 -18.82 -21.35
N ASP A 191 -3.33 -18.97 -21.75
CA ASP A 191 -3.79 -20.10 -22.57
C ASP A 191 -3.46 -19.79 -24.04
N HIS A 192 -2.26 -20.20 -24.48
CA HIS A 192 -1.76 -19.86 -25.82
C HIS A 192 -2.39 -20.71 -26.92
N ASP A 193 -2.77 -21.96 -26.61
CA ASP A 193 -3.38 -22.92 -27.53
C ASP A 193 -4.91 -22.91 -27.50
N ARG A 194 -5.51 -22.15 -26.59
CA ARG A 194 -6.96 -21.97 -26.40
C ARG A 194 -7.68 -23.28 -26.15
N ASP A 195 -7.00 -24.21 -25.51
CA ASP A 195 -7.55 -25.53 -25.20
C ASP A 195 -8.43 -25.52 -23.93
N SER A 196 -8.54 -24.35 -23.28
CA SER A 196 -9.23 -24.16 -21.99
C SER A 196 -8.56 -24.87 -20.82
N TYR A 197 -7.29 -25.24 -20.96
CA TYR A 197 -6.41 -25.71 -19.91
C TYR A 197 -5.20 -24.78 -19.80
N ILE A 198 -4.49 -24.88 -18.68
CA ILE A 198 -3.23 -24.16 -18.46
C ILE A 198 -2.16 -25.22 -18.24
N SER A 199 -1.19 -25.28 -19.15
CA SER A 199 -0.09 -26.23 -19.03
C SER A 199 0.79 -25.89 -17.81
N LYS A 200 1.56 -26.87 -17.33
CA LYS A 200 2.48 -26.67 -16.22
C LYS A 200 3.49 -25.54 -16.49
N ALA A 201 3.96 -25.39 -17.72
CA ALA A 201 4.90 -24.34 -18.09
C ALA A 201 4.25 -22.94 -18.07
N GLU A 202 2.99 -22.82 -18.47
CA GLU A 202 2.23 -21.57 -18.37
C GLU A 202 1.92 -21.26 -16.91
N PHE A 203 1.57 -22.27 -16.11
CA PHE A 203 1.35 -22.10 -14.67
C PHE A 203 2.59 -21.58 -13.94
N GLU A 204 3.79 -22.08 -14.26
CA GLU A 204 5.05 -21.58 -13.68
C GLU A 204 5.31 -20.10 -14.02
N GLN A 205 4.93 -19.64 -15.21
CA GLN A 205 5.03 -18.22 -15.59
C GLN A 205 4.05 -17.35 -14.79
N ILE A 206 2.85 -17.87 -14.54
CA ILE A 206 1.83 -17.19 -13.75
C ILE A 206 2.27 -17.16 -12.27
N ALA A 207 2.74 -18.28 -11.70
CA ALA A 207 3.19 -18.39 -10.30
C ALA A 207 4.40 -17.48 -9.99
N GLY A 208 5.32 -17.29 -10.96
CA GLY A 208 6.44 -16.35 -10.81
C GLY A 208 6.00 -14.89 -10.69
N ASN A 209 4.89 -14.51 -11.34
CA ASN A 209 4.32 -13.17 -11.27
C ASN A 209 3.34 -13.02 -10.09
N PHE A 210 2.76 -14.13 -9.63
CA PHE A 210 1.75 -14.19 -8.58
C PHE A 210 2.15 -15.25 -7.53
N PRO A 211 2.95 -14.88 -6.51
CA PRO A 211 3.53 -15.82 -5.55
C PRO A 211 2.50 -16.59 -4.71
N PHE A 212 1.22 -16.23 -4.79
CA PHE A 212 0.11 -16.85 -4.09
C PHE A 212 -0.65 -17.89 -4.93
N ILE A 213 -0.38 -17.98 -6.25
CA ILE A 213 -1.02 -19.01 -7.08
C ILE A 213 -0.46 -20.40 -6.76
N ASP A 214 0.76 -20.48 -6.24
CA ASP A 214 1.34 -21.70 -5.69
C ASP A 214 0.51 -22.32 -4.55
N THR A 215 -0.40 -21.57 -3.92
CA THR A 215 -1.32 -22.13 -2.91
C THR A 215 -2.49 -22.91 -3.54
N PHE A 216 -2.78 -22.72 -4.83
CA PHE A 216 -3.77 -23.50 -5.59
C PHE A 216 -3.23 -24.86 -6.07
N VAL A 217 -2.01 -25.25 -5.67
CA VAL A 217 -1.25 -26.44 -6.16
C VAL A 217 -1.85 -27.80 -5.76
N ALA A 218 -3.07 -27.85 -5.24
CA ALA A 218 -3.89 -29.07 -5.35
C ALA A 218 -4.44 -29.17 -6.80
N ILE A 219 -3.54 -29.28 -7.77
CA ILE A 219 -3.89 -29.47 -9.18
C ILE A 219 -4.33 -30.92 -9.33
N ASP A 220 -5.60 -31.14 -9.72
CA ASP A 220 -6.07 -32.42 -10.23
C ASP A 220 -5.26 -32.75 -11.48
N ALA A 221 -4.39 -33.75 -11.37
CA ALA A 221 -3.65 -34.30 -12.47
C ALA A 221 -4.49 -35.39 -13.13
N ASP A 222 -5.33 -35.00 -14.08
CA ASP A 222 -5.89 -35.91 -15.08
C ASP A 222 -5.06 -35.86 -16.38
#